data_AF-A0A1W1HEI5-F1
#
_entry.id   AF-A0A1W1HEI5-F1
#
_cell.length_a   1.000
_cell.length_b   1.000
_cell.length_c   1.000
_cell.angle_alpha   90.00
_cell.angle_beta   90.00
_cell.angle_gamma   90.00
#
_symmetry.space_group_name_H-M   'P 1'
#
loop_
_entity.id
_entity.type
_entity.pdbx_description
1 polymer ?
#
loop_
_entity_poly.entity_id
_entity_poly.type
_entity_poly.pdbx_seq_one_letter_code
_entity_poly.pdbx_strand_id
1 'polypeptide(L)'
;MTLLGRLDNNNLMEGDSMKEGLKVSQTEKMTQTHGSDSLKMGKIEQKVEMKQASTEKDGEGRESSERISGVDKFVLHLKKIGSQQKKDKLETGKIFITEVYGGNYKDAEEKAFTKGKDGSSIAKVIEKIEKDPSNEYPSKTWIYDAINLAIDYKKYENGKIDSTYGNLKVSHQTALTSVNDVEDKNKLIKDSVEKNWSVAELKKQIKELKAEGIVNVLNLSLTQEIDQASLEKSSAYDLKKYIGKAKEKQKKIIGELELIAKNIQAVESEFKKKKKDQNVGLFAEN
;
A
#
# COMPACT_ATOMS: atom_id res chain seq x y z
N MET A 1 67.68 -24.52 -41.33
CA MET A 1 66.84 -25.43 -42.13
C MET A 1 65.45 -24.81 -42.23
N THR A 2 64.82 -25.04 -43.36
CA THR A 2 63.94 -24.15 -44.11
C THR A 2 62.47 -24.58 -44.01
N LEU A 3 61.58 -23.66 -44.41
CA LEU A 3 60.18 -23.81 -44.90
C LEU A 3 59.09 -23.67 -43.82
N LEU A 4 58.34 -22.56 -43.74
CA LEU A 4 57.33 -21.99 -44.66
C LEU A 4 56.19 -22.95 -45.02
N GLY A 5 54.97 -22.52 -44.69
CA GLY A 5 53.71 -23.08 -45.14
C GLY A 5 52.54 -22.14 -44.82
N ARG A 6 52.38 -21.08 -45.63
CA ARG A 6 51.12 -20.33 -45.79
C ARG A 6 50.12 -21.20 -46.53
N LEU A 7 48.82 -21.02 -46.26
CA LEU A 7 47.77 -21.02 -47.29
C LEU A 7 46.61 -20.12 -46.84
N ASP A 8 46.37 -19.10 -47.65
CA ASP A 8 45.21 -18.21 -47.66
C ASP A 8 43.99 -18.92 -48.25
N ASN A 9 42.79 -18.39 -47.94
CA ASN A 9 41.71 -18.07 -48.91
C ASN A 9 40.44 -17.69 -48.12
N ASN A 10 40.05 -16.41 -48.15
CA ASN A 10 39.07 -15.83 -49.09
C ASN A 10 37.65 -16.35 -48.89
N ASN A 11 36.76 -15.51 -48.36
CA ASN A 11 35.52 -15.26 -49.10
C ASN A 11 34.92 -13.87 -48.81
N LEU A 12 34.71 -13.16 -49.92
CA LEU A 12 33.92 -11.95 -50.06
C LEU A 12 32.44 -12.24 -49.75
N MET A 13 31.73 -11.25 -49.23
CA MET A 13 30.40 -10.88 -49.74
C MET A 13 30.21 -9.38 -49.50
N GLU A 14 30.24 -8.65 -50.61
CA GLU A 14 29.67 -7.32 -50.75
C GLU A 14 28.14 -7.39 -50.62
N GLY A 15 27.54 -6.36 -50.02
CA GLY A 15 26.09 -6.24 -49.84
C GLY A 15 25.73 -4.77 -49.70
N ASP A 16 25.45 -4.18 -50.86
CA ASP A 16 25.31 -2.76 -51.13
C ASP A 16 23.92 -2.20 -50.75
N SER A 17 23.90 -0.91 -50.39
CA SER A 17 22.81 0.07 -50.52
C SER A 17 21.43 -0.18 -49.87
N MET A 18 20.94 0.78 -49.08
CA MET A 18 19.75 1.57 -49.46
C MET A 18 19.72 2.90 -48.70
N LYS A 19 19.54 3.96 -49.50
CA LYS A 19 19.55 5.37 -49.15
C LYS A 19 18.18 5.86 -48.64
N GLU A 20 18.27 6.89 -47.82
CA GLU A 20 17.42 8.09 -47.76
C GLU A 20 15.95 8.01 -48.20
N GLY A 21 15.07 8.31 -47.24
CA GLY A 21 13.66 8.64 -47.48
C GLY A 21 13.18 9.70 -46.51
N LEU A 22 13.71 10.92 -46.63
CA LEU A 22 13.17 12.12 -45.99
C LEU A 22 11.84 12.47 -46.69
N LYS A 23 10.70 12.45 -45.99
CA LYS A 23 9.45 13.06 -46.45
C LYS A 23 8.93 14.05 -45.42
N VAL A 24 8.97 15.32 -45.83
CA VAL A 24 8.30 16.47 -45.24
C VAL A 24 6.98 16.67 -45.99
N SER A 25 5.87 16.85 -45.26
CA SER A 25 4.68 17.60 -45.66
C SER A 25 3.86 17.85 -44.38
N GLN A 26 3.69 19.08 -43.88
CA GLN A 26 2.67 20.07 -44.30
C GLN A 26 1.25 19.45 -44.32
N THR A 27 0.16 19.99 -43.75
CA THR A 27 -0.21 21.29 -43.15
C THR A 27 -1.68 21.19 -42.69
N GLU A 28 -2.10 22.06 -41.75
CA GLU A 28 -3.49 22.57 -41.56
C GLU A 28 -4.57 21.57 -41.04
N LYS A 29 -5.60 21.93 -40.25
CA LYS A 29 -6.19 23.21 -39.79
C LYS A 29 -7.14 22.93 -38.60
N MET A 30 -7.30 23.95 -37.74
CA MET A 30 -8.50 24.37 -36.98
C MET A 30 -9.49 23.30 -36.45
N THR A 31 -9.77 23.30 -35.15
CA THR A 31 -10.91 24.11 -34.64
C THR A 31 -10.73 24.53 -33.18
N GLN A 32 -10.92 25.83 -32.93
CA GLN A 32 -11.32 26.38 -31.65
C GLN A 32 -12.80 26.06 -31.40
N THR A 33 -13.20 25.79 -30.15
CA THR A 33 -14.24 26.57 -29.43
C THR A 33 -14.46 26.04 -28.01
N HIS A 34 -14.50 27.00 -27.07
CA HIS A 34 -15.21 27.03 -25.77
C HIS A 34 -14.73 26.09 -24.66
N GLY A 35 -14.56 26.53 -23.42
CA GLY A 35 -14.84 27.81 -22.80
C GLY A 35 -14.64 27.65 -21.28
N SER A 36 -14.03 28.67 -20.67
CA SER A 36 -14.28 29.14 -19.31
C SER A 36 -14.41 28.10 -18.19
N ASP A 37 -13.30 27.80 -17.48
CA ASP A 37 -13.37 27.50 -16.03
C ASP A 37 -12.04 27.61 -15.24
N SER A 38 -11.00 28.26 -15.79
CA SER A 38 -9.69 28.36 -15.11
C SER A 38 -9.56 29.53 -14.11
N LEU A 39 -10.61 30.31 -13.87
CA LEU A 39 -10.54 31.57 -13.11
C LEU A 39 -10.85 31.46 -11.61
N LYS A 40 -11.06 30.26 -11.05
CA LYS A 40 -11.37 30.10 -9.62
C LYS A 40 -10.25 29.51 -8.74
N MET A 41 -9.21 28.90 -9.32
CA MET A 41 -8.15 28.24 -8.52
C MET A 41 -6.96 29.17 -8.16
N GLY A 42 -6.73 30.25 -8.93
CA GLY A 42 -5.66 31.21 -8.62
C GLY A 42 -5.89 32.08 -7.38
N LYS A 43 -7.11 32.12 -6.83
CA LYS A 43 -7.42 32.89 -5.60
C LYS A 43 -7.15 32.12 -4.30
N ILE A 44 -6.95 30.81 -4.36
CA ILE A 44 -6.69 30.00 -3.16
C ILE A 44 -5.18 29.95 -2.88
N GLU A 45 -4.33 29.82 -3.91
CA GLU A 45 -2.87 29.77 -3.74
C GLU A 45 -2.30 31.10 -3.22
N GLN A 46 -2.78 32.26 -3.69
CA GLN A 46 -2.32 33.57 -3.16
C GLN A 46 -2.74 33.82 -1.70
N LYS A 47 -3.81 33.19 -1.20
CA LYS A 47 -4.31 33.42 0.17
C LYS A 47 -3.60 32.56 1.22
N VAL A 48 -2.94 31.47 0.80
CA VAL A 48 -2.19 30.58 1.69
C VAL A 48 -0.75 31.05 1.86
N GLU A 49 -0.11 31.58 0.80
CA GLU A 49 1.25 32.13 0.91
C GLU A 49 1.29 33.53 1.55
N MET A 50 0.28 34.40 1.36
CA MET A 50 0.28 35.73 2.00
C MET A 50 0.04 35.71 3.51
N LYS A 51 -0.45 34.62 4.11
CA LYS A 51 -0.63 34.53 5.57
C LYS A 51 0.65 34.15 6.33
N GLN A 52 1.72 33.74 5.64
CA GLN A 52 2.99 33.38 6.31
C GLN A 52 4.01 34.52 6.37
N ALA A 53 3.76 35.66 5.70
CA ALA A 53 4.74 36.76 5.58
C ALA A 53 4.33 38.06 6.30
N SER A 54 3.33 38.05 7.20
CA SER A 54 2.90 39.28 7.89
C SER A 54 2.34 39.00 9.28
N THR A 55 3.20 38.64 10.24
CA THR A 55 2.89 38.74 11.69
C THR A 55 4.17 38.94 12.50
N GLU A 56 4.83 40.08 12.26
CA GLU A 56 5.64 40.75 13.30
C GLU A 56 5.08 42.17 13.42
N LYS A 57 4.09 42.33 14.30
CA LYS A 57 3.84 43.51 15.14
C LYS A 57 2.56 43.34 15.93
N ASP A 58 2.75 43.21 17.24
CA ASP A 58 1.94 43.73 18.33
C ASP A 58 0.42 43.51 18.27
N GLY A 59 -0.05 42.53 19.02
CA GLY A 59 -1.45 42.40 19.38
C GLY A 59 -1.76 41.01 19.93
N GLU A 60 -1.99 40.93 21.24
CA GLU A 60 -2.54 39.77 21.93
C GLU A 60 -3.95 39.44 21.42
N GLY A 61 -4.02 38.76 20.28
CA GLY A 61 -5.19 38.07 19.78
C GLY A 61 -4.83 36.60 19.66
N ARG A 62 -5.37 35.75 20.54
CA ARG A 62 -5.32 34.30 20.37
C ARG A 62 -6.15 33.92 19.13
N GLU A 63 -5.59 34.08 17.94
CA GLU A 63 -6.05 33.38 16.75
C GLU A 63 -5.77 31.90 16.96
N SER A 64 -6.78 31.15 17.38
CA SER A 64 -6.81 29.70 17.27
C SER A 64 -6.83 29.33 15.77
N SER A 65 -5.65 29.35 15.14
CA SER A 65 -5.47 28.73 13.84
C SER A 65 -5.80 27.24 14.01
N GLU A 66 -6.95 26.80 13.48
CA GLU A 66 -7.31 25.39 13.46
C GLU A 66 -6.17 24.61 12.79
N ARG A 67 -5.41 23.87 13.60
CA ARG A 67 -4.38 22.96 13.09
C ARG A 67 -5.11 21.86 12.34
N ILE A 68 -5.10 21.93 11.01
CA ILE A 68 -5.61 20.87 10.14
C ILE A 68 -4.87 19.58 10.51
N SER A 69 -5.62 18.52 10.85
CA SER A 69 -5.04 17.23 11.21
C SER A 69 -4.23 16.64 10.04
N GLY A 70 -3.21 15.85 10.33
CA GLY A 70 -2.44 15.09 9.33
C GLY A 70 -3.33 14.18 8.48
N VAL A 71 -4.43 13.67 9.06
CA VAL A 71 -5.46 12.94 8.30
C VAL A 71 -6.10 13.83 7.24
N ASP A 72 -6.52 15.04 7.60
CA ASP A 72 -7.18 15.97 6.68
C ASP A 72 -6.23 16.44 5.57
N LYS A 73 -4.99 16.78 5.92
CA LYS A 73 -3.96 17.13 4.93
C LYS A 73 -3.75 15.99 3.93
N PHE A 74 -3.67 14.76 4.41
CA PHE A 74 -3.45 13.62 3.52
C PHE A 74 -4.69 13.30 2.66
N VAL A 75 -5.91 13.40 3.20
CA VAL A 75 -7.14 13.24 2.42
C VAL A 75 -7.22 14.29 1.30
N LEU A 76 -6.90 15.56 1.60
CA LEU A 76 -6.83 16.62 0.59
C LEU A 76 -5.78 16.31 -0.49
N HIS A 77 -4.62 15.79 -0.09
CA HIS A 77 -3.58 15.39 -1.02
C HIS A 77 -4.03 14.23 -1.94
N LEU A 78 -4.69 13.20 -1.39
CA LEU A 78 -5.25 12.10 -2.17
C LEU A 78 -6.33 12.55 -3.14
N LYS A 79 -7.18 13.49 -2.72
CA LYS A 79 -8.18 14.11 -3.59
C LYS A 79 -7.53 14.82 -4.78
N LYS A 80 -6.44 15.56 -4.54
CA LYS A 80 -5.65 16.20 -5.60
C LYS A 80 -5.04 15.17 -6.56
N ILE A 81 -4.54 14.05 -6.04
CA ILE A 81 -3.98 12.97 -6.87
C ILE A 81 -5.04 12.34 -7.78
N GLY A 82 -6.19 11.97 -7.22
CA GLY A 82 -7.24 11.32 -8.01
C GLY A 82 -7.88 12.26 -9.05
N SER A 83 -8.03 13.55 -8.72
CA SER A 83 -8.54 14.56 -9.65
C SER A 83 -7.53 14.98 -10.73
N GLN A 84 -6.23 15.04 -10.44
CA GLN A 84 -5.21 15.46 -11.42
C GLN A 84 -4.63 14.30 -12.25
N GLN A 85 -5.04 13.05 -12.01
CA GLN A 85 -4.41 11.83 -12.55
C GLN A 85 -2.87 11.80 -12.41
N LYS A 86 -2.30 12.56 -11.48
CA LYS A 86 -0.86 12.59 -11.24
C LYS A 86 -0.49 11.36 -10.42
N LYS A 87 0.25 10.43 -11.02
CA LYS A 87 0.52 9.08 -10.48
C LYS A 87 1.82 8.98 -9.69
N ASP A 88 2.22 10.00 -8.94
CA ASP A 88 3.45 9.89 -8.14
C ASP A 88 3.20 9.12 -6.84
N LYS A 89 3.20 7.78 -6.95
CA LYS A 89 3.08 6.85 -5.81
C LYS A 89 4.17 7.07 -4.77
N LEU A 90 5.40 7.37 -5.20
CA LEU A 90 6.53 7.48 -4.30
C LEU A 90 6.38 8.72 -3.41
N GLU A 91 6.09 9.87 -4.02
CA GLU A 91 5.90 11.12 -3.28
C GLU A 91 4.71 11.03 -2.33
N THR A 92 3.61 10.41 -2.79
CA THR A 92 2.43 10.19 -1.94
C THR A 92 2.77 9.35 -0.71
N GLY A 93 3.57 8.30 -0.88
CA GLY A 93 4.05 7.47 0.23
C GLY A 93 4.91 8.25 1.22
N LYS A 94 5.82 9.10 0.72
CA LYS A 94 6.67 9.97 1.57
C LYS A 94 5.85 10.96 2.39
N ILE A 95 4.88 11.62 1.77
CA ILE A 95 3.95 12.54 2.45
C ILE A 95 3.17 11.78 3.53
N PHE A 96 2.68 10.57 3.22
CA PHE A 96 1.96 9.76 4.19
C PHE A 96 2.80 9.43 5.43
N ILE A 97 4.03 8.95 5.22
CA ILE A 97 4.94 8.60 6.32
C ILE A 97 5.26 9.84 7.15
N THR A 98 5.42 10.99 6.51
CA THR A 98 5.67 12.27 7.20
C THR A 98 4.48 12.69 8.06
N GLU A 99 3.27 12.71 7.50
CA GLU A 99 2.09 13.23 8.19
C GLU A 99 1.50 12.24 9.21
N VAL A 100 1.51 10.93 8.91
CA VAL A 100 0.87 9.90 9.76
C VAL A 100 1.86 9.21 10.71
N TYR A 101 3.08 8.93 10.23
CA TYR A 101 4.12 8.28 11.04
C TYR A 101 5.15 9.27 11.60
N GLY A 102 4.97 10.59 11.39
CA GLY A 102 5.91 11.59 11.88
C GLY A 102 7.31 11.46 11.27
N GLY A 103 7.43 10.87 10.08
CA GLY A 103 8.70 10.55 9.44
C GLY A 103 9.34 9.23 9.90
N ASN A 104 8.70 8.44 10.77
CA ASN A 104 9.24 7.16 11.22
C ASN A 104 8.94 6.04 10.22
N TYR A 105 9.91 5.78 9.33
CA TYR A 105 9.84 4.71 8.34
C TYR A 105 9.79 3.31 8.95
N LYS A 106 10.38 3.11 10.13
CA LYS A 106 10.37 1.80 10.81
C LYS A 106 8.97 1.48 11.31
N ASP A 107 8.29 2.45 11.92
CA ASP A 107 6.90 2.27 12.35
C ASP A 107 5.97 2.02 11.16
N ALA A 108 6.22 2.68 10.03
CA ALA A 108 5.48 2.46 8.79
C ALA A 108 5.68 1.04 8.24
N GLU A 109 6.92 0.54 8.27
CA GLU A 109 7.28 -0.82 7.86
C GLU A 109 6.63 -1.89 8.75
N GLU A 110 6.70 -1.71 10.07
CA GLU A 110 6.10 -2.62 11.05
C GLU A 110 4.57 -2.52 11.08
N LYS A 111 3.99 -1.55 10.35
CA LYS A 111 2.56 -1.20 10.40
C LYS A 111 2.12 -0.98 11.84
N ALA A 112 3.00 -0.39 12.64
CA ALA A 112 2.76 -0.13 14.04
C ALA A 112 1.50 0.73 14.16
N PHE A 113 0.71 0.49 15.21
CA PHE A 113 -0.43 1.34 15.52
C PHE A 113 0.08 2.65 16.13
N THR A 114 0.74 3.45 15.31
CA THR A 114 1.13 4.79 15.68
C THR A 114 -0.06 5.70 15.45
N LYS A 115 -0.51 6.29 16.55
CA LYS A 115 -1.21 7.56 16.46
C LYS A 115 -0.12 8.56 16.08
N GLY A 116 -0.23 9.18 14.92
CA GLY A 116 0.59 10.34 14.58
C GLY A 116 0.50 11.40 15.68
N LYS A 117 1.34 12.43 15.62
CA LYS A 117 1.44 13.45 16.71
C LYS A 117 0.10 14.09 17.11
N ASP A 118 -0.88 14.04 16.23
CA ASP A 118 -2.24 14.56 16.34
C ASP A 118 -3.34 13.47 16.44
N GLY A 119 -2.96 12.20 16.61
CA GLY A 119 -3.90 11.08 16.61
C GLY A 119 -4.28 10.56 15.23
N SER A 120 -3.58 10.99 14.16
CA SER A 120 -3.78 10.49 12.80
C SER A 120 -3.38 9.01 12.66
N SER A 121 -4.10 8.26 11.84
CA SER A 121 -3.79 6.86 11.54
C SER A 121 -4.25 6.50 10.13
N ILE A 122 -3.66 5.46 9.55
CA ILE A 122 -4.08 4.95 8.24
C ILE A 122 -5.53 4.49 8.22
N ALA A 123 -6.00 3.92 9.34
CA ALA A 123 -7.39 3.49 9.48
C ALA A 123 -8.35 4.67 9.36
N LYS A 124 -8.04 5.82 9.99
CA LYS A 124 -8.85 7.04 9.90
C LYS A 124 -8.86 7.65 8.50
N VAL A 125 -7.71 7.61 7.81
CA VAL A 125 -7.62 8.06 6.41
C VAL A 125 -8.53 7.21 5.53
N ILE A 126 -8.40 5.88 5.62
CA ILE A 126 -9.20 4.93 4.84
C ILE A 126 -10.69 5.11 5.16
N GLU A 127 -11.04 5.22 6.44
CA GLU A 127 -12.42 5.42 6.87
C GLU A 127 -13.01 6.73 6.31
N LYS A 128 -12.25 7.83 6.27
CA LYS A 128 -12.71 9.09 5.67
C LYS A 128 -12.94 8.95 4.17
N ILE A 129 -12.05 8.27 3.46
CA ILE A 129 -12.17 8.04 2.01
C ILE A 129 -13.36 7.13 1.70
N GLU A 130 -13.55 6.04 2.45
CA GLU A 130 -14.66 5.10 2.25
C GLU A 130 -16.03 5.73 2.55
N LYS A 131 -16.08 6.72 3.44
CA LYS A 131 -17.31 7.48 3.75
C LYS A 131 -17.59 8.61 2.76
N ASP A 132 -16.61 9.03 1.96
CA ASP A 132 -16.79 10.07 0.98
C ASP A 132 -17.37 9.46 -0.32
N PRO A 133 -18.55 9.89 -0.77
CA PRO A 133 -19.19 9.34 -1.96
C PRO A 133 -18.49 9.76 -3.26
N SER A 134 -17.52 10.67 -3.22
CA SER A 134 -16.75 11.06 -4.40
C SER A 134 -15.77 9.94 -4.79
N ASN A 135 -15.89 9.44 -6.02
CA ASN A 135 -14.94 8.48 -6.60
C ASN A 135 -13.58 9.12 -6.98
N GLU A 136 -13.17 10.15 -6.23
CA GLU A 136 -12.00 10.98 -6.50
C GLU A 136 -10.74 10.48 -5.79
N TYR A 137 -10.81 9.34 -5.09
CA TYR A 137 -9.70 8.81 -4.30
C TYR A 137 -9.08 7.56 -4.92
N PRO A 138 -7.75 7.37 -4.81
CA PRO A 138 -7.12 6.11 -5.14
C PRO A 138 -7.65 4.94 -4.29
N SER A 139 -7.54 3.73 -4.83
CA SER A 139 -7.93 2.53 -4.10
C SER A 139 -7.06 2.32 -2.86
N LYS A 140 -7.61 1.63 -1.85
CA LYS A 140 -6.88 1.23 -0.64
C LYS A 140 -5.58 0.50 -0.95
N THR A 141 -5.60 -0.41 -1.92
CA THR A 141 -4.40 -1.12 -2.39
C THR A 141 -3.34 -0.15 -2.93
N TRP A 142 -3.77 0.84 -3.72
CA TRP A 142 -2.86 1.86 -4.25
C TRP A 142 -2.18 2.65 -3.13
N ILE A 143 -2.91 2.99 -2.06
CA ILE A 143 -2.36 3.71 -0.90
C ILE A 143 -1.29 2.86 -0.19
N TYR A 144 -1.57 1.58 0.05
CA TYR A 144 -0.57 0.68 0.66
C TYR A 144 0.66 0.50 -0.23
N ASP A 145 0.48 0.37 -1.54
CA ASP A 145 1.59 0.30 -2.49
C ASP A 145 2.48 1.54 -2.41
N ALA A 146 1.88 2.74 -2.33
CA ALA A 146 2.60 4.00 -2.23
C ALA A 146 3.47 4.05 -0.96
N ILE A 147 2.92 3.64 0.18
CA ILE A 147 3.64 3.60 1.46
C ILE A 147 4.80 2.61 1.41
N ASN A 148 4.56 1.38 0.93
CA ASN A 148 5.61 0.37 0.83
C ASN A 148 6.71 0.78 -0.16
N LEU A 149 6.33 1.45 -1.26
CA LEU A 149 7.29 1.98 -2.23
C LEU A 149 8.20 3.03 -1.59
N ALA A 150 7.65 3.93 -0.77
CA ALA A 150 8.46 4.90 -0.03
C ALA A 150 9.40 4.25 0.99
N ILE A 151 8.97 3.17 1.66
CA ILE A 151 9.82 2.38 2.56
C ILE A 151 10.96 1.70 1.80
N ASP A 152 10.66 1.05 0.68
CA ASP A 152 11.67 0.41 -0.15
C ASP A 152 12.66 1.43 -0.71
N TYR A 153 12.17 2.60 -1.14
CA TYR A 153 13.03 3.69 -1.59
C TYR A 153 13.97 4.18 -0.47
N LYS A 154 13.48 4.28 0.77
CA LYS A 154 14.33 4.62 1.93
C LYS A 154 15.40 3.55 2.19
N LYS A 155 15.06 2.27 2.04
CA LYS A 155 16.04 1.17 2.17
C LYS A 155 17.09 1.21 1.05
N TYR A 156 16.67 1.55 -0.16
CA TYR A 156 17.57 1.79 -1.30
C TYR A 156 18.53 2.95 -1.02
N GLU A 157 18.03 4.12 -0.59
CA GLU A 157 18.88 5.26 -0.20
C GLU A 157 19.90 4.90 0.88
N ASN A 158 19.51 4.03 1.82
CA ASN A 158 20.37 3.57 2.91
C ASN A 158 21.29 2.40 2.53
N GLY A 159 21.34 1.99 1.26
CA GLY A 159 22.20 0.92 0.76
C GLY A 159 21.81 -0.50 1.20
N LYS A 160 20.58 -0.69 1.71
CA LYS A 160 20.08 -2.03 2.10
C LYS A 160 19.55 -2.83 0.91
N ILE A 161 19.07 -2.13 -0.11
CA ILE A 161 18.57 -2.72 -1.35
C ILE A 161 19.61 -2.44 -2.45
N ASP A 162 19.72 -3.37 -3.40
CA ASP A 162 20.65 -3.29 -4.52
C ASP A 162 20.57 -1.97 -5.28
N SER A 163 21.72 -1.42 -5.69
CA SER A 163 21.82 -0.14 -6.38
C SER A 163 21.07 -0.09 -7.70
N THR A 164 20.87 -1.23 -8.36
CA THR A 164 20.15 -1.33 -9.64
C THR A 164 18.63 -1.18 -9.48
N TYR A 165 18.10 -1.13 -8.25
CA TYR A 165 16.70 -0.81 -7.98
C TYR A 165 16.26 0.53 -8.60
N GLY A 166 17.16 1.51 -8.64
CA GLY A 166 16.91 2.81 -9.27
C GLY A 166 16.71 2.74 -10.79
N ASN A 167 17.18 1.68 -11.44
CA ASN A 167 17.05 1.47 -12.89
C ASN A 167 15.68 0.86 -13.27
N LEU A 168 14.94 0.34 -12.29
CA LEU A 168 13.63 -0.26 -12.50
C LEU A 168 12.55 0.80 -12.68
N LYS A 169 11.57 0.52 -13.55
CA LYS A 169 10.37 1.35 -13.68
C LYS A 169 9.55 1.29 -12.38
N VAL A 170 8.79 2.35 -12.09
CA VAL A 170 7.90 2.44 -10.90
C VAL A 170 6.97 1.23 -10.78
N SER A 171 6.49 0.67 -11.90
CA SER A 171 5.66 -0.54 -11.92
C SER A 171 6.37 -1.79 -11.39
N HIS A 172 7.65 -1.96 -11.70
CA HIS A 172 8.48 -3.05 -11.20
C HIS A 172 8.81 -2.85 -9.74
N GLN A 173 9.22 -1.63 -9.37
CA GLN A 173 9.47 -1.24 -7.98
C GLN A 173 8.23 -1.49 -7.11
N THR A 174 7.05 -1.13 -7.59
CA THR A 174 5.77 -1.42 -6.93
C THR A 174 5.55 -2.92 -6.75
N ALA A 175 5.82 -3.75 -7.76
CA ALA A 175 5.62 -5.20 -7.65
C ALA A 175 6.54 -5.83 -6.57
N LEU A 176 7.77 -5.32 -6.45
CA LEU A 176 8.77 -5.75 -5.46
C LEU A 176 8.39 -5.39 -4.01
N THR A 177 7.49 -4.43 -3.79
CA THR A 177 7.00 -4.09 -2.44
C THR A 177 6.36 -5.27 -1.71
N SER A 178 5.92 -6.30 -2.44
CA SER A 178 5.31 -7.50 -1.89
C SER A 178 6.32 -8.56 -1.40
N VAL A 179 7.62 -8.32 -1.59
CA VAL A 179 8.73 -9.18 -1.14
C VAL A 179 9.29 -8.57 0.14
N ASN A 180 9.25 -9.30 1.25
CA ASN A 180 9.67 -8.78 2.55
C ASN A 180 11.14 -9.07 2.85
N ASP A 181 11.61 -10.26 2.45
CA ASP A 181 13.01 -10.64 2.60
C ASP A 181 13.90 -9.80 1.68
N VAL A 182 14.99 -9.28 2.22
CA VAL A 182 15.87 -8.35 1.52
C VAL A 182 16.76 -9.08 0.52
N GLU A 183 17.20 -10.29 0.84
CA GLU A 183 18.08 -11.09 -0.02
C GLU A 183 17.30 -11.55 -1.26
N ASP A 184 16.10 -12.09 -1.07
CA ASP A 184 15.18 -12.46 -2.14
C ASP A 184 14.83 -11.26 -3.02
N LYS A 185 14.55 -10.12 -2.41
CA LYS A 185 14.27 -8.88 -3.14
C LYS A 185 15.47 -8.45 -3.99
N ASN A 186 16.67 -8.47 -3.43
CA ASN A 186 17.89 -8.11 -4.15
C ASN A 186 18.17 -9.06 -5.31
N LYS A 187 17.95 -10.36 -5.14
CA LYS A 187 18.05 -11.34 -6.22
C LYS A 187 17.06 -11.03 -7.35
N LEU A 188 15.80 -10.79 -7.01
CA LEU A 188 14.77 -10.45 -8.00
C LEU A 188 15.06 -9.13 -8.73
N ILE A 189 15.64 -8.14 -8.04
CA ILE A 189 16.05 -6.87 -8.65
C ILE A 189 17.13 -7.10 -9.71
N LYS A 190 18.22 -7.78 -9.34
CA LYS A 190 19.33 -8.07 -10.26
C LYS A 190 18.85 -8.85 -11.47
N ASP A 191 18.14 -9.95 -11.23
CA ASP A 191 17.59 -10.79 -12.29
C ASP A 191 16.65 -10.00 -13.21
N SER A 192 15.79 -9.15 -12.65
CA SER A 192 14.87 -8.33 -13.44
C SER A 192 15.58 -7.32 -14.34
N VAL A 193 16.73 -6.78 -13.90
CA VAL A 193 17.53 -5.84 -14.68
C VAL A 193 18.34 -6.59 -15.75
N GLU A 194 19.05 -7.66 -15.36
CA GLU A 194 19.92 -8.44 -16.26
C GLU A 194 19.12 -9.13 -17.37
N LYS A 195 17.97 -9.73 -17.02
CA LYS A 195 17.11 -10.47 -17.96
C LYS A 195 16.06 -9.58 -18.61
N ASN A 196 16.02 -8.29 -18.26
CA ASN A 196 15.05 -7.30 -18.75
C ASN A 196 13.58 -7.80 -18.63
N TRP A 197 13.22 -8.34 -17.47
CA TRP A 197 11.88 -8.89 -17.25
C TRP A 197 10.79 -7.83 -17.40
N SER A 198 9.68 -8.21 -18.01
CA SER A 198 8.41 -7.49 -17.90
C SER A 198 7.87 -7.55 -16.47
N VAL A 199 6.94 -6.66 -16.14
CA VAL A 199 6.25 -6.68 -14.83
C VAL A 199 5.50 -7.99 -14.62
N ALA A 200 4.98 -8.61 -15.70
CA ALA A 200 4.27 -9.88 -15.63
C ALA A 200 5.21 -11.03 -15.25
N GLU A 201 6.39 -11.08 -15.87
CA GLU A 201 7.43 -12.08 -15.55
C GLU A 201 7.94 -11.91 -14.13
N LEU A 202 8.26 -10.68 -13.71
CA LEU A 202 8.65 -10.39 -12.33
C LEU A 202 7.58 -10.88 -11.33
N LYS A 203 6.29 -10.60 -11.59
CA LYS A 203 5.20 -11.09 -10.75
C LYS A 203 5.10 -12.61 -10.72
N LYS A 204 5.41 -13.29 -11.83
CA LYS A 204 5.46 -14.75 -11.90
C LYS A 204 6.57 -15.29 -10.99
N GLN A 205 7.77 -14.73 -11.07
CA GLN A 205 8.92 -15.12 -10.27
C GLN A 205 8.70 -14.86 -8.77
N ILE A 206 8.07 -13.73 -8.41
CA ILE A 206 7.66 -13.46 -7.02
C ILE A 206 6.68 -14.53 -6.50
N LYS A 207 5.75 -15.01 -7.35
CA LYS A 207 4.81 -16.06 -6.97
C LYS A 207 5.51 -17.41 -6.80
N GLU A 208 6.42 -17.75 -7.69
CA GLU A 208 7.22 -18.99 -7.62
C GLU A 208 8.07 -19.00 -6.34
N LEU A 209 8.76 -17.90 -6.03
CA LEU A 209 9.54 -17.75 -4.79
C LEU A 209 8.68 -17.95 -3.53
N LYS A 210 7.46 -17.38 -3.52
CA LYS A 210 6.51 -17.58 -2.41
C LYS A 210 6.00 -19.01 -2.32
N ALA A 211 5.83 -19.69 -3.44
CA ALA A 211 5.41 -21.09 -3.48
C ALA A 211 6.54 -22.03 -3.02
N GLU A 212 7.78 -21.79 -3.44
CA GLU A 212 8.96 -22.54 -3.01
C GLU A 212 9.20 -22.43 -1.51
N GLY A 213 9.03 -21.23 -0.93
CA GLY A 213 9.08 -21.04 0.52
C GLY A 213 8.06 -21.90 1.27
N ILE A 214 6.84 -22.05 0.74
CA ILE A 214 5.80 -22.91 1.33
C ILE A 214 6.19 -24.39 1.21
N VAL A 215 6.70 -24.82 0.04
CA VAL A 215 7.12 -26.22 -0.18
C VAL A 215 8.32 -26.58 0.69
N ASN A 216 9.29 -25.68 0.87
CA ASN A 216 10.43 -25.90 1.74
C ASN A 216 10.03 -25.98 3.22
N VAL A 217 9.12 -25.13 3.70
CA VAL A 217 8.59 -25.24 5.08
C VAL A 217 7.88 -26.58 5.29
N LEU A 218 7.13 -27.06 4.30
CA LEU A 218 6.46 -28.36 4.37
C LEU A 218 7.45 -29.54 4.31
N ASN A 219 8.51 -29.45 3.52
CA ASN A 219 9.52 -30.51 3.39
C ASN A 219 10.53 -30.55 4.56
N LEU A 220 10.88 -29.40 5.15
CA LEU A 220 11.68 -29.30 6.38
C LEU A 220 10.93 -29.91 7.57
N SER A 221 9.60 -29.85 7.59
CA SER A 221 8.76 -30.54 8.58
C SER A 221 8.82 -32.07 8.47
N LEU A 222 9.34 -32.63 7.38
CA LEU A 222 9.27 -34.07 7.08
C LEU A 222 10.61 -34.79 7.13
N THR A 223 11.77 -34.10 7.15
CA THR A 223 13.05 -34.77 6.86
C THR A 223 14.24 -34.54 7.80
N GLN A 224 14.30 -33.56 8.71
CA GLN A 224 15.49 -33.44 9.60
C GLN A 224 15.19 -32.93 11.03
N GLU A 225 15.88 -33.52 12.01
CA GLU A 225 16.10 -32.99 13.36
C GLU A 225 16.78 -31.62 13.26
N ILE A 226 15.97 -30.57 13.20
CA ILE A 226 16.45 -29.20 13.36
C ILE A 226 16.62 -28.96 14.85
N ASP A 227 17.71 -28.26 15.23
CA ASP A 227 17.96 -27.79 16.60
C ASP A 227 16.66 -27.22 17.20
N GLN A 228 16.06 -28.04 18.06
CA GLN A 228 14.66 -27.94 18.47
C GLN A 228 14.39 -26.58 19.11
N ALA A 229 15.42 -25.98 19.73
CA ALA A 229 15.38 -24.69 20.38
C ALA A 229 15.23 -23.48 19.44
N SER A 230 15.77 -23.51 18.22
CA SER A 230 15.68 -22.40 17.25
C SER A 230 14.35 -22.44 16.48
N LEU A 231 13.86 -23.63 16.18
CA LEU A 231 12.57 -23.83 15.53
C LEU A 231 11.42 -23.60 16.51
N GLU A 232 11.55 -23.98 17.77
CA GLU A 232 10.59 -23.65 18.83
C GLU A 232 10.43 -22.15 19.01
N LYS A 233 11.49 -21.32 18.92
CA LYS A 233 11.35 -19.87 19.12
C LYS A 233 10.59 -19.15 17.99
N SER A 234 10.89 -19.47 16.73
CA SER A 234 10.21 -18.87 15.58
C SER A 234 8.79 -19.44 15.42
N SER A 235 8.63 -20.76 15.53
CA SER A 235 7.31 -21.40 15.42
C SER A 235 6.43 -21.07 16.62
N ALA A 236 6.96 -20.96 17.85
CA ALA A 236 6.16 -20.58 19.02
C ALA A 236 5.72 -19.11 18.95
N TYR A 237 6.50 -18.21 18.36
CA TYR A 237 6.07 -16.82 18.18
C TYR A 237 4.86 -16.74 17.23
N ASP A 238 4.96 -17.41 16.08
CA ASP A 238 3.85 -17.45 15.12
C ASP A 238 2.65 -18.24 15.68
N LEU A 239 2.86 -19.39 16.32
CA LEU A 239 1.81 -20.15 17.01
C LEU A 239 1.15 -19.32 18.10
N LYS A 240 1.90 -18.56 18.90
CA LYS A 240 1.34 -17.69 19.96
C LYS A 240 0.50 -16.57 19.37
N LYS A 241 0.88 -16.04 18.20
CA LYS A 241 0.08 -15.06 17.45
C LYS A 241 -1.22 -15.67 16.90
N TYR A 242 -1.16 -16.88 16.35
CA TYR A 242 -2.36 -17.59 15.86
C TYR A 242 -3.28 -18.01 17.02
N ILE A 243 -2.73 -18.52 18.13
CA ILE A 243 -3.45 -18.84 19.36
C ILE A 243 -4.09 -17.58 19.94
N GLY A 244 -3.40 -16.44 19.93
CA GLY A 244 -3.96 -15.16 20.36
C GLY A 244 -5.21 -14.79 19.55
N LYS A 245 -5.13 -14.86 18.21
CA LYS A 245 -6.27 -14.61 17.32
C LYS A 245 -7.40 -15.61 17.52
N ALA A 246 -7.08 -16.88 17.76
CA ALA A 246 -8.07 -17.93 18.02
C ALA A 246 -8.81 -17.69 19.35
N LYS A 247 -8.08 -17.32 20.41
CA LYS A 247 -8.66 -16.98 21.72
C LYS A 247 -9.55 -15.74 21.64
N GLU A 248 -9.16 -14.74 20.85
CA GLU A 248 -9.96 -13.53 20.65
C GLU A 248 -11.27 -13.84 19.93
N LYS A 249 -11.23 -14.68 18.88
CA LYS A 249 -12.44 -15.19 18.21
C LYS A 249 -13.32 -16.00 19.17
N GLN A 250 -12.72 -16.88 19.96
CA GLN A 250 -13.44 -17.69 20.96
C GLN A 250 -14.16 -16.80 21.98
N LYS A 251 -13.48 -15.77 22.51
CA LYS A 251 -14.07 -14.81 23.45
C LYS A 251 -15.27 -14.08 22.83
N LYS A 252 -15.18 -13.70 21.56
CA LYS A 252 -16.29 -13.05 20.84
C LYS A 252 -17.49 -13.98 20.71
N ILE A 253 -17.27 -15.24 20.31
CA ILE A 253 -18.33 -16.25 20.19
C ILE A 253 -19.00 -16.51 21.54
N ILE A 254 -18.23 -16.63 22.62
CA ILE A 254 -18.80 -16.81 23.97
C ILE A 254 -19.70 -15.62 24.34
N GLY A 255 -19.25 -14.39 24.09
CA GLY A 255 -20.06 -13.20 24.36
C GLY A 255 -21.36 -13.15 23.54
N GLU A 256 -21.33 -13.59 22.28
CA GLU A 256 -22.53 -13.71 21.44
C GLU A 256 -23.50 -14.77 21.99
N LEU A 257 -22.99 -15.92 22.44
CA LEU A 257 -23.80 -16.98 23.05
C LEU A 257 -24.43 -16.56 24.38
N GLU A 258 -23.70 -15.83 25.22
CA GLU A 258 -24.24 -15.28 26.48
C GLU A 258 -25.38 -14.29 26.23
N LEU A 259 -25.26 -13.46 25.19
CA LEU A 259 -26.32 -12.54 24.79
C LEU A 259 -27.57 -13.29 24.31
N ILE A 260 -27.38 -14.32 23.48
CA ILE A 260 -28.48 -15.19 23.02
C ILE A 260 -29.18 -15.86 24.21
N ALA A 261 -28.42 -16.41 25.16
CA ALA A 261 -28.97 -17.05 26.35
C ALA A 261 -29.82 -16.09 27.21
N LYS A 262 -29.37 -14.85 27.40
CA LYS A 262 -30.15 -13.81 28.09
C LYS A 262 -31.45 -13.49 27.36
N ASN A 263 -31.41 -13.40 26.04
CA ASN A 263 -32.61 -13.14 25.23
C ASN A 263 -33.62 -14.30 25.33
N ILE A 264 -33.16 -15.55 25.31
CA ILE A 264 -34.02 -16.72 25.51
C ILE A 264 -34.71 -16.66 26.87
N GLN A 265 -33.96 -16.37 27.95
CA GLN A 265 -34.54 -16.25 29.29
C GLN A 265 -35.57 -15.12 29.39
N ALA A 266 -35.32 -13.98 28.75
CA ALA A 266 -36.28 -12.87 28.70
C ALA A 266 -37.58 -13.32 28.02
N VAL A 267 -37.49 -13.96 26.85
CA VAL A 267 -38.66 -14.48 26.12
C VAL A 267 -39.42 -15.54 26.93
N GLU A 268 -38.73 -16.46 27.60
CA GLU A 268 -39.38 -17.45 28.48
C GLU A 268 -40.13 -16.81 29.64
N SER A 269 -39.56 -15.74 30.23
CA SER A 269 -40.19 -15.01 31.33
C SER A 269 -41.45 -14.29 30.89
N GLU A 270 -41.45 -13.69 29.69
CA GLU A 270 -42.63 -13.07 29.09
C GLU A 270 -43.71 -14.10 28.77
N PHE A 271 -43.31 -15.26 28.25
CA PHE A 271 -44.23 -16.35 27.93
C PHE A 271 -44.93 -16.90 29.19
N LYS A 272 -44.18 -17.04 30.30
CA LYS A 272 -44.74 -17.43 31.61
C LYS A 272 -45.72 -16.39 32.17
N LYS A 273 -45.41 -15.10 32.04
CA LYS A 273 -46.33 -14.01 32.45
C LYS A 273 -47.64 -14.08 31.66
N LYS A 274 -47.57 -14.15 30.32
CA LYS A 274 -48.76 -14.26 29.45
C LYS A 274 -49.63 -15.48 29.77
N LYS A 275 -49.03 -16.64 30.06
CA LYS A 275 -49.79 -17.84 30.50
C LYS A 275 -50.50 -17.62 31.83
N LYS A 276 -49.89 -16.92 32.78
CA LYS A 276 -50.51 -16.60 34.07
C LYS A 276 -51.69 -15.66 33.88
N ASP A 277 -51.54 -14.63 33.06
CA ASP A 277 -52.61 -13.65 32.78
C ASP A 277 -53.81 -14.31 32.06
N GLN A 278 -53.57 -15.25 31.14
CA GLN A 278 -54.63 -16.02 30.48
C GLN A 278 -55.38 -16.98 31.42
N ASN A 279 -54.70 -17.56 32.42
CA ASN A 279 -55.35 -18.45 33.38
C ASN A 279 -56.20 -17.70 34.42
N VAL A 280 -55.90 -16.43 34.73
CA VAL A 280 -56.69 -15.64 35.71
C VAL A 280 -58.01 -15.15 35.11
N GLY A 281 -58.08 -14.93 33.79
CA GLY A 281 -59.32 -14.55 33.10
C GLY A 281 -60.39 -15.64 33.06
N LEU A 282 -60.00 -16.92 33.10
CA LEU A 282 -60.92 -18.07 33.02
C LEU A 282 -61.65 -18.41 34.33
N PHE A 283 -61.23 -17.84 35.46
CA PHE A 283 -61.87 -18.07 36.78
C PHE A 283 -62.74 -16.90 37.27
N ALA A 284 -62.86 -15.82 36.48
CA ALA A 284 -63.66 -14.65 36.85
C ALA A 284 -65.08 -14.64 36.23
N GLU A 285 -65.45 -15.65 35.42
CA GLU A 285 -66.74 -15.72 34.72
C GLU A 285 -67.70 -16.83 35.23
N ASN A 286 -67.45 -17.41 36.41
CA ASN A 286 -68.41 -18.32 37.07
C ASN A 286 -68.89 -17.76 38.42
#